data_AF-A0A3S4DNG0-F1
#
_entry.id   AF-A0A3S4DNG0-F1
#
_cell.length_a   1.000
_cell.length_b   1.000
_cell.length_c   1.000
_cell.angle_alpha   90.00
_cell.angle_beta   90.00
_cell.angle_gamma   90.00
#
_symmetry.space_group_name_H-M   'P 1'
#
loop_
_entity.id
_entity.type
_entity.pdbx_description
1 polymer ?
#
loop_
_entity_poly.entity_id
_entity_poly.type
_entity_poly.pdbx_seq_one_letter_code
_entity_poly.pdbx_strand_id
1 'polypeptide(L)' 'MTPSNRLRDKGYLLSGDLVIVTQGDVMSTVGTTNTSRILRVE' A
#
# COMPACT_ATOMS: atom_id res chain seq x y z
N MET A 1 -5.26 -10.86 -1.35
CA MET A 1 -5.47 -9.72 -2.26
C MET A 1 -4.81 -8.50 -1.62
N THR A 2 -3.78 -7.93 -2.25
CA THR A 2 -3.01 -6.81 -1.68
C THR A 2 -3.80 -5.49 -1.72
N PRO A 3 -3.47 -4.50 -0.86
CA PRO A 3 -4.16 -3.20 -0.84
C PRO A 3 -4.13 -2.48 -2.19
N SER A 4 -3.04 -2.62 -2.94
CA SER A 4 -2.85 -2.06 -4.29
C SER A 4 -3.89 -2.57 -5.28
N ASN A 5 -4.26 -3.86 -5.21
CA ASN A 5 -5.22 -4.45 -6.16
C ASN A 5 -6.60 -3.82 -6.03
N ARG A 6 -7.05 -3.51 -4.80
CA ARG A 6 -8.35 -2.84 -4.58
C ARG A 6 -8.38 -1.41 -5.12
N LEU A 7 -7.25 -0.71 -5.10
CA LEU A 7 -7.15 0.65 -5.64
C LEU A 7 -7.09 0.63 -7.17
N ARG A 8 -6.41 -0.36 -7.74
CA ARG A 8 -6.40 -0.63 -9.18
C ARG A 8 -7.79 -0.98 -9.70
N ASP A 9 -8.51 -1.89 -9.04
CA ASP A 9 -9.85 -2.32 -9.45
C ASP A 9 -10.87 -1.17 -9.38
N LYS A 10 -10.60 -0.13 -8.59
CA LYS A 10 -11.38 1.12 -8.53
C LYS A 10 -10.93 2.20 -9.54
N GLY A 11 -9.89 1.94 -10.32
CA GLY A 11 -9.37 2.85 -11.34
C GLY A 11 -8.43 3.95 -10.81
N TYR A 12 -8.00 3.88 -9.55
CA TYR A 12 -7.08 4.87 -8.97
C TYR A 12 -5.61 4.58 -9.25
N LEU A 13 -5.27 3.32 -9.54
CA LEU A 13 -3.93 2.87 -9.90
C LEU A 13 -3.99 2.06 -11.20
N LEU A 14 -2.90 2.07 -11.95
CA LEU A 14 -2.71 1.26 -13.15
C LEU A 14 -1.60 0.23 -12.92
N SER A 15 -1.65 -0.86 -13.69
CA SER A 15 -0.57 -1.84 -13.69
C SER A 15 0.73 -1.18 -14.14
N GLY A 16 1.82 -1.44 -13.42
CA GLY A 16 3.13 -0.83 -13.65
C GLY A 16 3.45 0.37 -12.76
N ASP A 17 2.46 0.97 -12.10
CA ASP A 17 2.66 2.08 -11.17
C ASP A 17 3.59 1.67 -10.02
N LEU A 18 4.50 2.58 -9.65
CA LEU A 18 5.39 2.43 -8.51
C LEU A 18 4.81 3.21 -7.33
N VAL A 19 4.46 2.51 -6.25
CA VAL A 19 3.80 3.11 -5.10
C VAL A 19 4.59 2.88 -3.81
N ILE A 20 4.54 3.86 -2.91
CA ILE A 20 5.05 3.76 -1.54
C ILE A 20 3.88 3.43 -0.63
N VAL A 21 3.99 2.33 0.10
CA VAL A 21 3.02 1.93 1.14
C VAL A 21 3.67 2.13 2.49
N THR A 22 3.01 2.90 3.35
CA THR A 22 3.35 3.04 4.76
C THR A 22 2.35 2.25 5.59
N GLN A 23 2.85 1.42 6.50
CA GLN A 23 2.04 0.63 7.41
C GLN A 23 2.66 0.69 8.81
N GLY A 24 1.82 0.77 9.84
CA GLY A 24 2.23 0.48 11.20
C GLY A 24 2.22 -1.04 11.43
N ASP A 25 3.31 -1.58 11.96
CA ASP A 25 3.46 -3.01 12.29
C ASP A 25 2.33 -3.53 13.20
N VAL A 26 1.92 -2.72 14.18
CA VAL A 26 0.67 -2.94 14.93
C VAL A 26 -0.40 -2.00 14.40
N MET A 27 -1.34 -2.56 13.64
CA MET A 27 -2.55 -1.84 13.25
C MET A 27 -3.32 -1.42 14.50
N SER A 28 -3.80 -0.17 14.54
CA SER A 28 -4.53 0.45 15.65
C SER A 28 -3.72 0.95 16.86
N THR A 29 -2.39 0.94 16.79
CA THR A 29 -1.55 1.68 17.76
C THR A 29 -1.07 3.00 17.16
N VAL A 30 -1.38 4.12 17.81
CA VAL A 30 -0.91 5.45 17.38
C VAL A 30 0.60 5.56 17.64
N GLY A 31 1.36 6.03 16.65
CA GLY A 31 2.80 6.31 16.78
C GLY A 31 3.73 5.18 16.33
N THR A 32 3.22 4.05 15.81
CA THR A 32 4.04 2.90 15.38
C THR A 32 4.16 2.77 13.86
N THR A 33 4.19 3.86 13.10
CA THR A 33 4.52 3.81 11.66
C THR A 33 5.99 3.48 11.49
N ASN A 34 6.31 2.19 11.47
CA ASN A 34 7.69 1.69 11.44
C ASN A 34 8.07 1.02 10.11
N THR A 35 7.12 0.84 9.18
CA THR A 35 7.37 0.11 7.94
C THR A 35 6.90 0.89 6.71
N SER A 36 7.84 1.17 5.81
CA SER A 36 7.58 1.68 4.47
C SER A 36 8.09 0.68 3.44
N ARG A 37 7.31 0.42 2.39
CA ARG A 37 7.69 -0.46 1.28
C ARG A 37 7.37 0.19 -0.05
N ILE A 38 8.28 0.08 -1.00
CA ILE A 38 8.01 0.39 -2.40
C ILE A 38 7.56 -0.90 -3.08
N LEU A 39 6.44 -0.84 -3.80
CA LEU A 39 5.93 -1.97 -4.57
C LEU A 39 5.46 -1.51 -5.94
N ARG A 40 5.55 -2.42 -6.91
CA ARG A 40 4.97 -2.24 -8.24
C ARG A 40 3.57 -2.83 -8.25
N VAL A 41 2.62 -2.09 -8.81
CA VAL A 41 1.25 -2.57 -9.00
C VAL A 41 1.24 -3.58 -10.15
N GLU A 42 0.78 -4.81 -9.87
CA GLU A 42 0.42 -5.79 -10.90
C GLU A 42 -1.03 -5.58 -11.32
#